data_AF-A0A3M7PP33-F1
#
_entry.id   AF-A0A3M7PP33-F1
#
_cell.length_a   1.000
_cell.length_b   1.000
_cell.length_c   1.000
_cell.angle_alpha   90.00
_cell.angle_beta   90.00
_cell.angle_gamma   90.00
#
_symmetry.space_group_name_H-M   'P 1'
#
loop_
_entity.id
_entity.type
_entity.pdbx_description
1 polymer ?
#
loop_
_entity_poly.entity_id
_entity_poly.type
_entity_poly.pdbx_seq_one_letter_code
_entity_poly.pdbx_strand_id
1 'polypeptide(L)'
;MKKKLYKFQIFMFFCHMQLKSKIKKNKFSMKRTFLNDFSLKKKYYKTTLCPLVESLSCPIYHLVQLKTNRYFLSNSLIEILCDMIEISYNVQIQMINSKGLLAISYYLEKASREHITVSVLNSILKLTKYLVLLPNPNGAILLKQLLDHILFNPSIWINCSVDVQTKLYSYLATEFVNDLNIYINIRRISAVIQTIHAIKYYYWVVDPRDRSGFEPKSDESMRPNKNTVIQLRAYMLLFIKELVTKENGVQQEELQALLNYLHTVNERK
;
A
#
# COMPACT_ATOMS: atom_id res chain seq x y z
N MET A 1 -29.15 -36.42 -19.66
CA MET A 1 -28.24 -35.69 -18.73
C MET A 1 -27.16 -34.85 -19.43
N LYS A 2 -26.50 -35.32 -20.51
CA LYS A 2 -25.40 -34.58 -21.18
C LYS A 2 -25.79 -33.19 -21.77
N LYS A 3 -27.01 -33.00 -22.30
CA LYS A 3 -27.46 -31.70 -22.85
C LYS A 3 -27.63 -30.57 -21.82
N LYS A 4 -27.90 -30.88 -20.53
CA LYS A 4 -27.98 -29.87 -19.46
C LYS A 4 -26.59 -29.40 -19.01
N LEU A 5 -25.59 -30.29 -19.04
CA LEU A 5 -24.20 -29.97 -18.69
C LEU A 5 -23.56 -29.00 -19.70
N TYR A 6 -23.81 -29.19 -21.00
CA TYR A 6 -23.36 -28.27 -22.06
C TYR A 6 -23.98 -26.88 -21.94
N LYS A 7 -25.28 -26.77 -21.62
CA LYS A 7 -25.92 -25.47 -21.36
C LYS A 7 -25.32 -24.76 -20.14
N PHE A 8 -24.94 -25.50 -19.09
CA PHE A 8 -24.31 -24.93 -17.90
C PHE A 8 -22.86 -24.47 -18.15
N GLN A 9 -22.07 -25.22 -18.93
CA GLN A 9 -20.72 -24.82 -19.33
C GLN A 9 -20.71 -23.61 -20.26
N ILE A 10 -21.67 -23.53 -21.21
CA ILE A 10 -21.84 -22.35 -22.08
C ILE A 10 -22.29 -21.13 -21.27
N PHE A 11 -23.18 -21.31 -20.29
CA PHE A 11 -23.60 -20.23 -19.39
C PHE A 11 -22.44 -19.71 -18.53
N MET A 12 -21.63 -20.61 -17.95
CA MET A 12 -20.43 -20.22 -17.18
C MET A 12 -19.37 -19.55 -18.05
N PHE A 13 -19.21 -19.97 -19.31
CA PHE A 13 -18.33 -19.30 -20.27
C PHE A 13 -18.82 -17.90 -20.62
N PHE A 14 -20.14 -17.72 -20.82
CA PHE A 14 -20.76 -16.41 -21.06
C PHE A 14 -20.66 -15.49 -19.82
N CYS A 15 -20.87 -16.02 -18.61
CA CYS A 15 -20.66 -15.27 -17.37
C CYS A 15 -19.19 -14.88 -17.19
N HIS A 16 -18.24 -15.77 -17.49
CA HIS A 16 -16.81 -15.47 -17.42
C HIS A 16 -16.37 -14.44 -18.49
N MET A 17 -16.95 -14.49 -19.69
CA MET A 17 -16.72 -13.50 -20.75
C MET A 17 -17.37 -12.14 -20.44
N GLN A 18 -18.56 -12.12 -19.84
CA GLN A 18 -19.19 -10.89 -19.35
C GLN A 18 -18.45 -10.29 -18.15
N LEU A 19 -17.90 -11.11 -17.24
CA LEU A 19 -17.01 -10.68 -16.17
C LEU A 19 -15.68 -10.14 -16.72
N LYS A 20 -15.03 -10.82 -17.69
CA LYS A 20 -13.82 -10.30 -18.36
C LYS A 20 -14.10 -9.01 -19.14
N SER A 21 -15.28 -8.89 -19.76
CA SER A 21 -15.76 -7.68 -20.44
C SER A 21 -16.05 -6.54 -19.46
N LYS A 22 -16.71 -6.80 -18.32
CA LYS A 22 -16.92 -5.83 -17.23
C LYS A 22 -15.61 -5.46 -16.53
N ILE A 23 -14.66 -6.38 -16.40
CA ILE A 23 -13.33 -6.11 -15.83
C ILE A 23 -12.44 -5.36 -16.83
N LYS A 24 -12.55 -5.59 -18.15
CA LYS A 24 -11.90 -4.77 -19.19
C LYS A 24 -12.55 -3.40 -19.31
N LYS A 25 -13.89 -3.31 -19.30
CA LYS A 25 -14.64 -2.05 -19.28
C LYS A 25 -14.44 -1.28 -17.98
N ASN A 26 -14.32 -1.95 -16.83
CA ASN A 26 -13.93 -1.31 -15.57
C ASN A 26 -12.44 -0.97 -15.56
N LYS A 27 -11.53 -1.74 -16.16
CA LYS A 27 -10.12 -1.34 -16.33
C LYS A 27 -9.98 -0.13 -17.25
N PHE A 28 -10.79 0.01 -18.31
CA PHE A 28 -10.78 1.16 -19.22
C PHE A 28 -11.58 2.35 -18.69
N SER A 29 -12.68 2.12 -17.96
CA SER A 29 -13.47 3.15 -17.28
C SER A 29 -12.73 3.69 -16.08
N MET A 30 -12.09 2.82 -15.28
CA MET A 30 -11.23 3.20 -14.15
C MET A 30 -9.92 3.82 -14.63
N LYS A 31 -9.32 3.39 -15.77
CA LYS A 31 -8.22 4.14 -16.42
C LYS A 31 -8.66 5.48 -16.99
N ARG A 32 -9.86 5.62 -17.59
CA ARG A 32 -10.34 6.91 -18.13
C ARG A 32 -10.77 7.87 -17.03
N THR A 33 -11.37 7.39 -15.93
CA THR A 33 -11.60 8.22 -14.73
C THR A 33 -10.28 8.56 -14.04
N PHE A 34 -9.29 7.65 -13.95
CA PHE A 34 -7.95 7.95 -13.43
C PHE A 34 -7.11 8.90 -14.31
N LEU A 35 -7.19 8.77 -15.64
CA LEU A 35 -6.45 9.63 -16.59
C LEU A 35 -7.11 11.01 -16.71
N ASN A 36 -8.44 11.09 -16.65
CA ASN A 36 -9.15 12.37 -16.58
C ASN A 36 -8.91 13.07 -15.24
N ASP A 37 -8.79 12.32 -14.14
CA ASP A 37 -8.30 12.84 -12.85
C ASP A 37 -6.84 13.34 -12.94
N PHE A 38 -6.01 12.81 -13.84
CA PHE A 38 -4.61 13.23 -13.99
C PHE A 38 -4.44 14.56 -14.76
N SER A 39 -5.28 14.79 -15.77
CA SER A 39 -5.42 16.10 -16.43
C SER A 39 -5.88 17.18 -15.44
N LEU A 40 -6.80 16.80 -14.53
CA LEU A 40 -7.21 17.64 -13.42
C LEU A 40 -6.09 17.80 -12.39
N LYS A 41 -5.33 16.76 -12.01
CA LYS A 41 -4.22 16.88 -11.03
C LYS A 41 -3.25 17.99 -11.38
N LYS A 42 -2.77 18.12 -12.62
CA LYS A 42 -1.85 19.20 -13.00
C LYS A 42 -2.41 20.62 -12.83
N LYS A 43 -3.75 20.77 -12.75
CA LYS A 43 -4.46 22.06 -12.72
C LYS A 43 -4.80 22.55 -11.30
N TYR A 44 -4.72 21.70 -10.27
CA TYR A 44 -5.14 22.04 -8.89
C TYR A 44 -4.01 22.41 -7.93
N TYR A 45 -2.75 22.36 -8.37
CA TYR A 45 -1.61 22.60 -7.49
C TYR A 45 -1.24 24.08 -7.43
N LYS A 46 -2.03 24.86 -6.68
CA LYS A 46 -1.72 26.26 -6.34
C LYS A 46 -1.81 26.49 -4.83
N THR A 47 -1.01 25.77 -4.05
CA THR A 47 -0.78 26.08 -2.62
C THR A 47 0.65 25.73 -2.20
N THR A 48 1.13 26.43 -1.16
CA THR A 48 2.53 26.60 -0.72
C THR A 48 3.31 25.32 -0.37
N LEU A 49 2.65 24.16 -0.23
CA LEU A 49 3.34 22.87 0.03
C LEU A 49 3.78 22.13 -1.24
N CYS A 50 3.27 22.53 -2.42
CA CYS A 50 3.58 21.85 -3.67
C CYS A 50 5.08 21.84 -4.02
N PRO A 51 5.86 22.92 -3.78
CA PRO A 51 7.30 22.90 -4.06
C PRO A 51 8.09 21.90 -3.21
N LEU A 52 7.68 21.63 -1.96
CA LEU A 52 8.32 20.65 -1.08
C LEU A 52 7.97 19.21 -1.48
N VAL A 53 6.75 19.00 -1.95
CA VAL A 53 6.30 17.70 -2.45
C VAL A 53 6.88 17.44 -3.86
N GLU A 54 7.04 18.48 -4.67
CA GLU A 54 7.76 18.43 -5.95
C GLU A 54 9.28 18.34 -5.77
N SER A 55 9.87 18.83 -4.67
CA SER A 55 11.30 18.65 -4.41
C SER A 55 11.64 17.20 -4.06
N LEU A 56 10.69 16.42 -3.53
CA LEU A 56 10.79 14.95 -3.45
C LEU A 56 10.86 14.30 -4.85
N SER A 57 10.38 14.99 -5.89
CA SER A 57 10.35 14.52 -7.27
C SER A 57 11.53 14.98 -8.11
N CYS A 58 12.33 15.93 -7.61
CA CYS A 58 13.38 16.54 -8.39
C CYS A 58 14.61 15.62 -8.46
N PRO A 59 14.99 15.12 -9.65
CA PRO A 59 16.35 14.66 -9.82
C PRO A 59 17.23 15.91 -9.78
N ILE A 60 17.93 16.12 -8.66
CA ILE A 60 18.91 17.20 -8.50
C ILE A 60 20.04 16.95 -9.51
N TYR A 61 19.84 17.36 -10.75
CA TYR A 61 20.74 17.11 -11.88
C TYR A 61 21.95 18.05 -11.91
N HIS A 62 22.10 18.95 -10.92
CA HIS A 62 23.19 19.93 -10.93
C HIS A 62 24.06 20.00 -9.67
N LEU A 63 24.12 18.92 -8.89
CA LEU A 63 25.18 18.72 -7.89
C LEU A 63 25.81 17.34 -8.11
N VAL A 64 26.63 17.26 -9.16
CA VAL A 64 27.55 16.14 -9.39
C VAL A 64 28.65 16.22 -8.35
N GLN A 65 28.39 15.67 -7.16
CA GLN A 65 29.33 15.05 -6.23
C GLN A 65 28.58 14.79 -4.91
N LEU A 66 28.78 13.60 -4.33
CA LEU A 66 28.18 13.08 -3.07
C LEU A 66 26.83 12.34 -3.24
N LYS A 67 26.92 11.05 -3.63
CA LYS A 67 25.80 10.08 -3.49
C LYS A 67 25.20 10.09 -2.08
N THR A 68 26.04 10.24 -1.05
CA THR A 68 25.65 10.33 0.37
C THR A 68 24.73 11.50 0.69
N ASN A 69 24.91 12.67 0.06
CA ASN A 69 24.05 13.84 0.30
C ASN A 69 22.64 13.69 -0.29
N ARG A 70 22.46 12.90 -1.35
CA ARG A 70 21.15 12.74 -2.00
C ARG A 70 20.15 11.96 -1.15
N TYR A 71 20.59 10.95 -0.39
CA TYR A 71 19.71 10.18 0.51
C TYR A 71 19.36 10.97 1.77
N PHE A 72 20.31 11.76 2.27
CA PHE A 72 20.10 12.64 3.40
C PHE A 72 18.98 13.65 3.11
N LEU A 73 19.02 14.31 1.94
CA LEU A 73 18.01 15.30 1.56
C LEU A 73 16.60 14.71 1.44
N SER A 74 16.42 13.51 0.87
CA SER A 74 15.10 12.86 0.78
C SER A 74 14.56 12.44 2.16
N ASN A 75 15.43 11.93 3.03
CA ASN A 75 15.06 11.54 4.38
C ASN A 75 14.63 12.76 5.20
N SER A 76 15.44 13.83 5.18
CA SER A 76 15.17 15.07 5.90
C SER A 76 13.89 15.74 5.42
N LEU A 77 13.53 15.66 4.14
CA LEU A 77 12.28 16.25 3.64
C LEU A 77 11.03 15.54 4.18
N ILE A 78 11.01 14.21 4.22
CA ILE A 78 9.88 13.47 4.80
C ILE A 78 9.79 13.74 6.31
N GLU A 79 10.92 13.79 7.00
CA GLU A 79 10.98 14.12 8.42
C GLU A 79 10.42 15.53 8.70
N ILE A 80 10.90 16.55 7.97
CA ILE A 80 10.39 17.92 8.07
C ILE A 80 8.88 17.97 7.80
N LEU A 81 8.40 17.29 6.76
CA LEU A 81 6.97 17.24 6.46
C LEU A 81 6.15 16.59 7.58
N CYS A 82 6.66 15.51 8.19
CA CYS A 82 6.02 14.88 9.34
C CYS A 82 5.96 15.86 10.52
N ASP A 83 7.08 16.50 10.87
CA ASP A 83 7.15 17.46 11.97
C ASP A 83 6.25 18.68 11.72
N MET A 84 6.14 19.16 10.48
CA MET A 84 5.20 20.24 10.13
C MET A 84 3.74 19.85 10.35
N ILE A 85 3.37 18.59 10.07
CA ILE A 85 2.02 18.07 10.35
C ILE A 85 1.80 18.00 11.87
N GLU A 86 2.83 17.65 12.64
CA GLU A 86 2.76 17.58 14.11
C GLU A 86 2.58 18.97 14.75
N ILE A 87 3.20 20.00 14.19
CA ILE A 87 3.29 21.32 14.82
C ILE A 87 2.17 22.28 14.34
N SER A 88 1.59 22.08 13.15
CA SER A 88 0.69 23.06 12.54
C SER A 88 -0.66 22.50 12.09
N TYR A 89 -1.72 23.00 12.73
CA TYR A 89 -3.11 22.71 12.35
C TYR A 89 -3.44 23.16 10.91
N ASN A 90 -2.88 24.28 10.46
CA ASN A 90 -3.08 24.76 9.08
C ASN A 90 -2.41 23.82 8.06
N VAL A 91 -1.24 23.28 8.40
CA VAL A 91 -0.59 22.26 7.56
C VAL A 91 -1.43 20.99 7.51
N GLN A 92 -2.02 20.57 8.63
CA GLN A 92 -2.95 19.42 8.65
C GLN A 92 -4.12 19.63 7.67
N ILE A 93 -4.80 20.77 7.74
CA ILE A 93 -5.91 21.11 6.81
C ILE A 93 -5.42 21.12 5.36
N GLN A 94 -4.27 21.75 5.10
CA GLN A 94 -3.73 21.84 3.75
C GLN A 94 -3.39 20.45 3.20
N MET A 95 -2.81 19.57 4.02
CA MET A 95 -2.51 18.17 3.65
C MET A 95 -3.79 17.40 3.30
N ILE A 96 -4.87 17.60 4.05
CA ILE A 96 -6.18 16.98 3.76
C ILE A 96 -6.72 17.50 2.43
N ASN A 97 -6.82 18.82 2.26
CA ASN A 97 -7.43 19.46 1.09
C ASN A 97 -6.65 19.19 -0.20
N SER A 98 -5.32 19.15 -0.13
CA SER A 98 -4.44 18.90 -1.28
C SER A 98 -4.23 17.40 -1.58
N LYS A 99 -4.78 16.49 -0.76
CA LYS A 99 -4.46 15.06 -0.78
C LYS A 99 -2.95 14.82 -0.65
N GLY A 100 -2.29 15.57 0.22
CA GLY A 100 -0.83 15.58 0.35
C GLY A 100 -0.23 14.21 0.67
N LEU A 101 -0.85 13.41 1.56
CA LEU A 101 -0.37 12.07 1.87
C LEU A 101 -0.44 11.10 0.67
N LEU A 102 -1.45 11.27 -0.20
CA LEU A 102 -1.52 10.54 -1.46
C LEU A 102 -0.44 10.97 -2.45
N ALA A 103 -0.10 12.26 -2.48
CA ALA A 103 1.02 12.75 -3.29
C ALA A 103 2.35 12.19 -2.78
N ILE A 104 2.61 12.22 -1.46
CA ILE A 104 3.80 11.62 -0.84
C ILE A 104 3.89 10.13 -1.18
N SER A 105 2.79 9.38 -1.05
CA SER A 105 2.70 7.98 -1.46
C SER A 105 3.16 7.75 -2.90
N TYR A 106 2.71 8.58 -3.83
CA TYR A 106 3.10 8.50 -5.24
C TYR A 106 4.61 8.73 -5.44
N TYR A 107 5.19 9.72 -4.77
CA TYR A 107 6.63 9.98 -4.89
C TYR A 107 7.47 8.89 -4.22
N LEU A 108 7.04 8.35 -3.10
CA LEU A 108 7.68 7.19 -2.47
C LEU A 108 7.64 5.96 -3.40
N GLU A 109 6.54 5.71 -4.10
CA GLU A 109 6.47 4.62 -5.09
C GLU A 109 7.46 4.81 -6.26
N LYS A 110 7.74 6.06 -6.64
CA LYS A 110 8.68 6.40 -7.73
C LYS A 110 10.13 6.58 -7.26
N ALA A 111 10.36 6.66 -5.96
CA ALA A 111 11.69 6.85 -5.41
C ALA A 111 12.57 5.63 -5.67
N SER A 112 13.87 5.85 -5.85
CA SER A 112 14.84 4.74 -5.82
C SER A 112 14.84 4.08 -4.44
N ARG A 113 15.06 2.77 -4.41
CA ARG A 113 15.13 1.96 -3.18
C ARG A 113 16.10 2.48 -2.12
N GLU A 114 17.12 3.20 -2.56
CA GLU A 114 18.15 3.76 -1.70
C GLU A 114 17.63 4.96 -0.89
N HIS A 115 16.54 5.61 -1.33
CA HIS A 115 15.93 6.75 -0.63
C HIS A 115 14.89 6.33 0.41
N ILE A 116 14.34 5.12 0.34
CA ILE A 116 13.37 4.63 1.31
C ILE A 116 14.12 3.86 2.40
N THR A 117 14.71 4.63 3.32
CA THR A 117 15.55 4.12 4.39
C THR A 117 14.75 3.77 5.65
N VAL A 118 15.40 3.11 6.62
CA VAL A 118 14.84 2.89 7.96
C VAL A 118 14.48 4.22 8.65
N SER A 119 15.20 5.30 8.36
CA SER A 119 14.91 6.64 8.88
C SER A 119 13.56 7.14 8.38
N VAL A 120 13.30 7.03 7.07
CA VAL A 120 12.01 7.42 6.47
C VAL A 120 10.86 6.63 7.07
N LEU A 121 11.04 5.31 7.22
CA LEU A 121 10.06 4.46 7.89
C LEU A 121 9.82 4.94 9.33
N ASN A 122 10.87 5.22 10.10
CA ASN A 122 10.73 5.72 11.47
C ASN A 122 9.94 7.04 11.54
N SER A 123 10.19 8.00 10.63
CA SER A 123 9.43 9.25 10.58
C SER A 123 7.95 9.00 10.31
N ILE A 124 7.63 8.09 9.38
CA ILE A 124 6.24 7.68 9.08
C ILE A 124 5.59 7.00 10.30
N LEU A 125 6.31 6.12 11.00
CA LEU A 125 5.80 5.44 12.20
C LEU A 125 5.62 6.40 13.37
N LYS A 126 6.53 7.37 13.55
CA LYS A 126 6.40 8.46 14.53
C LYS A 126 5.14 9.28 14.25
N LEU A 127 4.96 9.73 13.01
CA LEU A 127 3.75 10.46 12.61
C LEU A 127 2.48 9.63 12.83
N THR A 128 2.52 8.32 12.56
CA THR A 128 1.40 7.41 12.83
C THR A 128 1.03 7.45 14.31
N LYS A 129 2.00 7.26 15.22
CA LYS A 129 1.77 7.28 16.68
C LYS A 129 1.25 8.65 17.14
N TYR A 130 1.75 9.75 16.58
CA TYR A 130 1.24 11.09 16.84
C TYR A 130 -0.24 11.25 16.41
N LEU A 131 -0.58 10.89 15.17
CA LEU A 131 -1.93 11.06 14.63
C LEU A 131 -2.97 10.19 15.34
N VAL A 132 -2.55 9.04 15.87
CA VAL A 132 -3.40 8.17 16.71
C VAL A 132 -3.82 8.87 18.00
N LEU A 133 -2.94 9.68 18.58
CA LEU A 133 -3.18 10.37 19.85
C LEU A 133 -3.72 11.79 19.67
N LEU A 134 -3.74 12.31 18.43
CA LEU A 134 -4.15 13.68 18.13
C LEU A 134 -5.68 13.83 18.32
N PRO A 135 -6.15 14.60 19.33
CA PRO A 135 -7.57 14.65 19.67
C PRO A 135 -8.31 15.70 18.83
N ASN A 136 -8.18 15.63 17.50
CA ASN A 136 -8.86 16.53 16.58
C ASN A 136 -9.37 15.77 15.34
N PRO A 137 -10.38 16.30 14.62
CA PRO A 137 -10.97 15.60 13.48
C PRO A 137 -9.98 15.40 12.31
N ASN A 138 -9.00 16.29 12.18
CA ASN A 138 -7.97 16.18 11.15
C ASN A 138 -7.06 14.99 11.38
N GLY A 139 -6.74 14.66 12.64
CA GLY A 139 -5.92 13.53 13.05
C GLY A 139 -6.48 12.21 12.55
N ALA A 140 -7.78 11.97 12.76
CA ALA A 140 -8.45 10.77 12.27
C ALA A 140 -8.45 10.67 10.74
N ILE A 141 -8.63 11.80 10.03
CA ILE A 141 -8.63 11.83 8.54
C ILE A 141 -7.21 11.55 8.02
N LEU A 142 -6.20 12.24 8.55
CA LEU A 142 -4.80 12.08 8.17
C LEU A 142 -4.30 10.68 8.50
N LEU A 143 -4.66 10.13 9.67
CA LEU A 143 -4.32 8.77 10.04
C LEU A 143 -4.86 7.78 8.99
N LYS A 144 -6.15 7.86 8.65
CA LYS A 144 -6.74 7.00 7.62
C LYS A 144 -6.00 7.11 6.29
N GLN A 145 -5.72 8.34 5.82
CA GLN A 145 -4.95 8.57 4.59
C GLN A 145 -3.53 8.00 4.68
N LEU A 146 -2.85 8.14 5.82
CA LEU A 146 -1.50 7.63 6.05
C LEU A 146 -1.47 6.10 6.00
N LEU A 147 -2.42 5.45 6.68
CA LEU A 147 -2.56 3.99 6.66
C LEU A 147 -2.85 3.49 5.24
N ASP A 148 -3.84 4.08 4.58
CA ASP A 148 -4.35 3.61 3.30
C ASP A 148 -3.38 3.83 2.13
N HIS A 149 -2.72 4.99 2.09
CA HIS A 149 -1.88 5.39 0.96
C HIS A 149 -0.41 5.06 1.18
N ILE A 150 0.07 4.99 2.43
CA ILE A 150 1.48 4.78 2.73
C ILE A 150 1.71 3.41 3.38
N LEU A 151 1.24 3.19 4.61
CA LEU A 151 1.62 1.96 5.36
C LEU A 151 1.12 0.68 4.69
N PHE A 152 -0.12 0.65 4.19
CA PHE A 152 -0.70 -0.53 3.55
C PHE A 152 -0.50 -0.59 2.04
N ASN A 153 0.29 0.33 1.47
CA ASN A 153 0.58 0.31 0.03
C ASN A 153 1.84 -0.53 -0.27
N PRO A 154 1.71 -1.79 -0.74
CA PRO A 154 2.87 -2.64 -0.99
C PRO A 154 3.75 -2.17 -2.16
N SER A 155 3.26 -1.30 -3.06
CA SER A 155 4.06 -0.79 -4.18
C SER A 155 5.23 0.08 -3.72
N ILE A 156 5.10 0.72 -2.56
CA ILE A 156 6.18 1.49 -1.93
C ILE A 156 7.23 0.53 -1.37
N TRP A 157 6.77 -0.41 -0.55
CA TRP A 157 7.66 -1.18 0.31
C TRP A 157 8.41 -2.29 -0.39
N ILE A 158 7.86 -2.84 -1.48
CA ILE A 158 8.50 -3.95 -2.19
C ILE A 158 9.89 -3.58 -2.74
N ASN A 159 10.09 -2.31 -3.10
CA ASN A 159 11.34 -1.85 -3.66
C ASN A 159 12.40 -1.60 -2.58
N CYS A 160 12.03 -1.55 -1.30
CA CYS A 160 12.93 -1.19 -0.20
C CYS A 160 13.92 -2.31 0.17
N SER A 161 14.91 -2.01 1.01
CA SER A 161 15.76 -3.05 1.60
C SER A 161 14.95 -4.03 2.46
N VAL A 162 15.48 -5.25 2.63
CA VAL A 162 14.88 -6.28 3.49
C VAL A 162 14.68 -5.78 4.91
N ASP A 163 15.62 -4.99 5.43
CA ASP A 163 15.56 -4.46 6.80
C ASP A 163 14.35 -3.52 6.98
N VAL A 164 14.08 -2.66 6.00
CA VAL A 164 12.92 -1.75 6.00
C VAL A 164 11.62 -2.55 5.94
N GLN A 165 11.54 -3.52 5.03
CA GLN A 165 10.34 -4.38 4.90
C GLN A 165 10.09 -5.17 6.18
N THR A 166 11.12 -5.80 6.73
CA THR A 166 11.03 -6.60 7.96
C THR A 166 10.59 -5.76 9.13
N LYS A 167 11.16 -4.56 9.30
CA LYS A 167 10.77 -3.62 10.36
C LYS A 167 9.32 -3.18 10.21
N LEU A 168 8.87 -2.84 9.01
CA LEU A 168 7.47 -2.45 8.77
C LEU A 168 6.52 -3.58 9.12
N TYR A 169 6.69 -4.77 8.54
CA TYR A 169 5.71 -5.84 8.70
C TYR A 169 5.75 -6.45 10.09
N SER A 170 6.91 -6.50 10.76
CA SER A 170 6.98 -6.89 12.17
C SER A 170 6.27 -5.89 13.07
N TYR A 171 6.45 -4.58 12.87
CA TYR A 171 5.72 -3.53 13.58
C TYR A 171 4.20 -3.66 13.39
N LEU A 172 3.74 -3.85 12.14
CA LEU A 172 2.32 -4.03 11.82
C LEU A 172 1.73 -5.25 12.56
N ALA A 173 2.46 -6.35 12.59
CA ALA A 173 2.02 -7.61 13.19
C ALA A 173 2.09 -7.64 14.73
N THR A 174 2.77 -6.67 15.37
CA THR A 174 3.04 -6.70 16.81
C THR A 174 2.56 -5.42 17.50
N GLU A 175 3.31 -4.33 17.43
CA GLU A 175 2.96 -3.07 18.11
C GLU A 175 1.67 -2.46 17.57
N PHE A 176 1.55 -2.34 16.25
CA PHE A 176 0.48 -1.61 15.59
C PHE A 176 -0.90 -2.21 15.86
N VAL A 177 -1.05 -3.53 15.65
CA VAL A 177 -2.33 -4.20 15.81
C VAL A 177 -2.78 -4.26 17.27
N ASN A 178 -1.84 -4.16 18.23
CA ASN A 178 -2.13 -4.21 19.65
C ASN A 178 -2.57 -2.86 20.23
N ASP A 179 -2.33 -1.74 19.54
CA ASP A 179 -2.84 -0.42 19.94
C ASP A 179 -4.36 -0.32 19.72
N LEU A 180 -5.10 -0.07 20.80
CA LEU A 180 -6.57 0.05 20.79
C LEU A 180 -7.04 1.24 19.96
N ASN A 181 -6.35 2.37 20.03
CA ASN A 181 -6.72 3.57 19.29
C ASN A 181 -6.51 3.37 17.78
N ILE A 182 -5.47 2.62 17.40
CA ILE A 182 -5.27 2.19 16.00
C ILE A 182 -6.40 1.27 15.57
N TYR A 183 -6.74 0.27 16.37
CA TYR A 183 -7.79 -0.71 16.05
C TYR A 183 -9.16 -0.06 15.82
N ILE A 184 -9.50 0.99 16.57
CA ILE A 184 -10.76 1.72 16.40
C ILE A 184 -10.77 2.55 15.10
N ASN A 185 -9.62 3.06 14.68
CA ASN A 185 -9.51 3.99 13.55
C ASN A 185 -9.21 3.31 12.21
N ILE A 186 -8.72 2.07 12.21
CA ILE A 186 -8.38 1.33 11.00
C ILE A 186 -9.63 0.89 10.22
N ARG A 187 -9.56 0.97 8.90
CA ARG A 187 -10.54 0.32 8.00
C ARG A 187 -10.22 -1.17 7.88
N ARG A 188 -10.56 -1.94 8.92
CA ARG A 188 -10.17 -3.36 9.11
C ARG A 188 -10.31 -4.23 7.84
N ILE A 189 -11.50 -4.28 7.25
CA ILE A 189 -11.75 -5.05 6.01
C ILE A 189 -10.78 -4.65 4.89
N SER A 190 -10.56 -3.35 4.70
CA SER A 190 -9.67 -2.85 3.66
C SER A 190 -8.23 -3.26 3.92
N ALA A 191 -7.75 -3.16 5.16
CA ALA A 191 -6.41 -3.58 5.55
C ALA A 191 -6.17 -5.08 5.33
N VAL A 192 -7.14 -5.93 5.70
CA VAL A 192 -7.09 -7.38 5.47
C VAL A 192 -6.99 -7.68 3.96
N ILE A 193 -7.89 -7.13 3.16
CA ILE A 193 -7.92 -7.36 1.71
C ILE A 193 -6.63 -6.86 1.04
N GLN A 194 -6.15 -5.68 1.42
CA GLN A 194 -4.90 -5.11 0.88
C GLN A 194 -3.69 -5.98 1.24
N THR A 195 -3.61 -6.48 2.48
CA THR A 195 -2.52 -7.35 2.93
C THR A 195 -2.54 -8.68 2.19
N ILE A 196 -3.72 -9.28 2.00
CA ILE A 196 -3.87 -10.50 1.17
C ILE A 196 -3.42 -10.24 -0.27
N HIS A 197 -3.81 -9.11 -0.85
CA HIS A 197 -3.38 -8.71 -2.18
C HIS A 197 -1.86 -8.49 -2.25
N ALA A 198 -1.25 -7.91 -1.22
CA ALA A 198 0.21 -7.78 -1.11
C ALA A 198 0.87 -9.17 -1.13
N ILE A 199 0.43 -10.09 -0.28
CA ILE A 199 0.97 -11.46 -0.25
C ILE A 199 0.85 -12.11 -1.63
N LYS A 200 -0.31 -12.00 -2.28
CA LYS A 200 -0.60 -12.65 -3.56
C LYS A 200 0.25 -12.12 -4.72
N TYR A 201 0.36 -10.80 -4.88
CA TYR A 201 0.93 -10.20 -6.10
C TYR A 201 2.37 -9.72 -5.94
N TYR A 202 2.81 -9.49 -4.70
CA TYR A 202 4.10 -8.88 -4.38
C TYR A 202 5.01 -9.89 -3.68
N TYR A 203 4.47 -10.67 -2.74
CA TYR A 203 5.25 -11.58 -1.89
C TYR A 203 5.00 -13.09 -2.17
N TRP A 204 4.94 -13.51 -3.43
CA TRP A 204 4.77 -14.93 -3.83
C TRP A 204 6.01 -15.81 -3.60
N VAL A 205 5.88 -17.06 -3.16
CA VAL A 205 7.04 -17.96 -2.93
C VAL A 205 7.42 -18.75 -4.18
N VAL A 206 6.44 -19.02 -5.03
CA VAL A 206 6.61 -19.64 -6.36
C VAL A 206 6.00 -18.69 -7.38
N ASP A 207 6.62 -18.57 -8.56
CA ASP A 207 6.12 -17.66 -9.59
C ASP A 207 4.65 -17.96 -9.90
N PRO A 208 3.74 -16.98 -9.72
CA PRO A 208 2.33 -17.20 -9.93
C PRO A 208 1.95 -17.41 -11.39
N ARG A 209 2.79 -17.03 -12.36
CA ARG A 209 2.56 -17.29 -13.80
C ARG A 209 2.56 -18.79 -14.07
N ASP A 210 3.56 -19.48 -13.52
CA ASP A 210 3.78 -20.90 -13.74
C ASP A 210 2.72 -21.79 -13.07
N ARG A 211 2.11 -21.31 -11.98
CA ARG A 211 1.21 -22.13 -11.15
C ARG A 211 -0.25 -21.69 -11.18
N SER A 212 -0.49 -20.38 -11.22
CA SER A 212 -1.81 -19.78 -10.99
C SER A 212 -2.28 -18.87 -12.13
N GLY A 213 -1.44 -18.65 -13.15
CA GLY A 213 -1.79 -17.94 -14.38
C GLY A 213 -2.03 -16.43 -14.21
N PHE A 214 -1.49 -15.79 -13.18
CA PHE A 214 -1.60 -14.34 -12.99
C PHE A 214 -0.23 -13.65 -12.96
N GLU A 215 -0.19 -12.42 -13.49
CA GLU A 215 1.03 -11.61 -13.57
C GLU A 215 1.46 -11.09 -12.19
N PRO A 216 2.72 -11.32 -11.78
CA PRO A 216 3.27 -10.71 -10.58
C PRO A 216 3.43 -9.20 -10.75
N LYS A 217 3.42 -8.47 -9.63
CA LYS A 217 3.67 -7.02 -9.60
C LYS A 217 5.08 -6.66 -9.11
N SER A 218 5.87 -7.68 -8.75
CA SER A 218 7.25 -7.59 -8.31
C SER A 218 8.20 -7.91 -9.46
N ASP A 219 9.25 -7.11 -9.65
CA ASP A 219 10.40 -7.51 -10.47
C ASP A 219 11.20 -8.59 -9.72
N GLU A 220 11.46 -9.73 -10.37
CA GLU A 220 12.24 -10.84 -9.80
C GLU A 220 13.64 -10.41 -9.37
N SER A 221 14.27 -9.50 -10.12
CA SER A 221 15.64 -9.05 -9.85
C SER A 221 15.79 -8.27 -8.55
N MET A 222 14.70 -7.70 -8.04
CA MET A 222 14.68 -6.86 -6.85
C MET A 222 14.12 -7.57 -5.62
N ARG A 223 13.73 -8.83 -5.76
CA ARG A 223 13.01 -9.59 -4.74
C ARG A 223 13.95 -10.11 -3.65
N PRO A 224 13.54 -10.08 -2.37
CA PRO A 224 14.25 -10.80 -1.32
C PRO A 224 14.35 -12.29 -1.61
N ASN A 225 15.34 -12.97 -1.00
CA ASN A 225 15.46 -14.41 -1.13
C ASN A 225 14.21 -15.14 -0.59
N LYS A 226 14.06 -16.41 -0.97
CA LYS A 226 12.87 -17.22 -0.62
C LYS A 226 12.60 -17.27 0.89
N ASN A 227 13.62 -17.42 1.72
CA ASN A 227 13.45 -17.52 3.18
C ASN A 227 12.96 -16.19 3.77
N THR A 228 13.52 -15.08 3.30
CA THR A 228 13.06 -13.74 3.68
C THR A 228 11.62 -13.49 3.23
N VAL A 229 11.25 -13.89 2.02
CA VAL A 229 9.85 -13.80 1.55
C VAL A 229 8.92 -14.58 2.48
N ILE A 230 9.29 -15.81 2.86
CA ILE A 230 8.50 -16.63 3.79
C ILE A 230 8.34 -15.90 5.14
N GLN A 231 9.41 -15.32 5.67
CA GLN A 231 9.38 -14.55 6.91
C GLN A 231 8.47 -13.31 6.82
N LEU A 232 8.59 -12.51 5.75
CA LEU A 232 7.74 -11.33 5.53
C LEU A 232 6.26 -11.72 5.43
N ARG A 233 5.94 -12.82 4.73
CA ARG A 233 4.58 -13.35 4.69
C ARG A 233 4.08 -13.80 6.05
N ALA A 234 4.93 -14.42 6.87
CA ALA A 234 4.54 -14.83 8.21
C ALA A 234 4.10 -13.61 9.05
N TYR A 235 4.84 -12.49 8.99
CA TYR A 235 4.40 -11.25 9.62
C TYR A 235 3.08 -10.72 9.06
N MET A 236 2.91 -10.68 7.73
CA MET A 236 1.66 -10.23 7.12
C MET A 236 0.45 -11.11 7.48
N LEU A 237 0.64 -12.43 7.52
CA LEU A 237 -0.40 -13.38 7.91
C LEU A 237 -0.72 -13.27 9.41
N LEU A 238 0.29 -13.04 10.25
CA LEU A 238 0.09 -12.74 11.67
C LEU A 238 -0.71 -11.45 11.85
N PHE A 239 -0.37 -10.38 11.11
CA PHE A 239 -1.13 -9.14 11.12
C PHE A 239 -2.61 -9.36 10.73
N ILE A 240 -2.87 -10.13 9.66
CA ILE A 240 -4.24 -10.49 9.27
C ILE A 240 -4.93 -11.28 10.39
N LYS A 241 -4.27 -12.30 10.95
CA LYS A 241 -4.82 -13.12 12.04
C LYS A 241 -5.25 -12.21 13.19
N GLU A 242 -4.34 -11.38 13.71
CA GLU A 242 -4.61 -10.51 14.86
C GLU A 242 -5.76 -9.53 14.57
N LEU A 243 -5.86 -8.98 13.35
CA LEU A 243 -6.99 -8.14 12.96
C LEU A 243 -8.33 -8.88 12.95
N VAL A 244 -8.38 -10.10 12.40
CA VAL A 244 -9.65 -10.83 12.21
C VAL A 244 -10.10 -11.60 13.44
N THR A 245 -9.17 -11.96 14.33
CA THR A 245 -9.49 -12.63 15.60
C THR A 245 -9.81 -11.65 16.72
N LYS A 246 -9.47 -10.36 16.56
CA LYS A 246 -9.95 -9.31 17.47
C LYS A 246 -11.47 -9.15 17.39
N GLU A 247 -12.04 -8.66 18.49
CA GLU A 247 -13.46 -8.45 18.80
C GLU A 247 -14.41 -8.43 17.59
N ASN A 248 -15.52 -9.16 17.70
CA ASN A 248 -16.57 -9.39 16.68
C ASN A 248 -16.28 -10.48 15.63
N GLY A 249 -15.15 -11.19 15.72
CA GLY A 249 -14.85 -12.32 14.83
C GLY A 249 -14.67 -11.92 13.37
N VAL A 250 -14.54 -12.91 12.48
CA VAL A 250 -14.23 -12.69 11.05
C VAL A 250 -15.47 -12.18 10.30
N GLN A 251 -15.32 -11.09 9.55
CA GLN A 251 -16.41 -10.55 8.72
C GLN A 251 -16.51 -11.28 7.37
N GLN A 252 -17.67 -11.24 6.73
CA GLN A 252 -17.96 -12.04 5.52
C GLN A 252 -17.01 -11.70 4.36
N GLU A 253 -16.72 -10.41 4.15
CA GLU A 253 -15.82 -9.93 3.11
C GLU A 253 -14.37 -10.38 3.34
N GLU A 254 -13.94 -10.39 4.61
CA GLU A 254 -12.61 -10.85 5.02
C GLU A 254 -12.48 -12.36 4.78
N LEU A 255 -13.47 -13.14 5.22
CA LEU A 255 -13.53 -14.57 5.00
C LEU A 255 -13.51 -14.90 3.50
N GLN A 256 -14.31 -14.19 2.70
CA GLN A 256 -14.34 -14.39 1.26
C GLN A 256 -12.98 -14.08 0.61
N ALA A 257 -12.30 -13.03 1.04
CA ALA A 257 -10.96 -12.70 0.55
C ALA A 257 -9.93 -13.77 0.90
N LEU A 258 -9.97 -14.29 2.14
CA LEU A 258 -9.10 -15.37 2.61
C LEU A 258 -9.35 -16.68 1.83
N LEU A 259 -10.61 -17.08 1.67
CA LEU A 259 -10.97 -18.28 0.91
C LEU A 259 -10.57 -18.15 -0.56
N ASN A 260 -10.79 -16.98 -1.17
CA ASN A 260 -10.35 -16.70 -2.54
C ASN A 260 -8.82 -16.79 -2.66
N TYR A 261 -8.09 -16.28 -1.69
CA TYR A 261 -6.63 -16.38 -1.67
C TYR A 261 -6.18 -17.85 -1.63
N LEU A 262 -6.73 -18.64 -0.70
CA LEU A 262 -6.41 -20.07 -0.56
C LEU A 262 -6.78 -20.89 -1.80
N HIS A 263 -7.87 -20.52 -2.49
CA HIS A 263 -8.30 -21.22 -3.70
C HIS A 263 -7.49 -20.84 -4.94
N THR A 264 -6.93 -19.63 -4.99
CA THR A 264 -6.28 -19.09 -6.20
C THR A 264 -4.75 -19.11 -6.15
N VAL A 265 -4.14 -19.16 -4.97
CA VAL A 265 -2.68 -19.20 -4.83
C VAL A 265 -2.25 -20.66 -4.66
N ASN A 266 -1.66 -21.21 -5.72
CA ASN A 266 -1.06 -22.53 -5.67
C ASN A 266 0.47 -22.44 -5.66
N GLU A 267 1.07 -22.84 -4.56
CA GLU A 267 2.52 -22.83 -4.35
C GLU A 267 3.06 -24.22 -3.96
N ARG A 268 2.22 -25.26 -4.05
CA ARG A 268 2.66 -26.64 -3.82
C ARG A 268 3.54 -27.08 -4.99
N LYS A 269 4.64 -27.77 -4.68
CA LYS A 269 5.52 -28.36 -5.69
C LYS A 269 4.79 -29.43 -6.47
#